data_AF-A0A379FK55-F1
#
_entry.id   AF-A0A379FK55-F1
#
_cell.length_a   1.000
_cell.length_b   1.000
_cell.length_c   1.000
_cell.angle_alpha   90.00
_cell.angle_beta   90.00
_cell.angle_gamma   90.00
#
_symmetry.space_group_name_H-M   'P 1'
#
loop_
_entity.id
_entity.type
_entity.pdbx_description
1 polymer ?
#
loop_
_entity_poly.entity_id
_entity_poly.type
_entity_poly.pdbx_seq_one_letter_code
_entity_poly.pdbx_strand_id
1 'polypeptide(L)'
;MKIKLLATVMVSAALLSGCKNLDTSMLAQSGTQLFQAATLSDDDVKALTNDACKEMDAKNKIAPANSNYTKRLNNIAKALGNEVNGTPVNYKVYLTKDVNAWAMANGCVRVYSGLMDIMTDNEVEGVLGHEMGHVALGHTRKAIQVAHATVAARTAASSAGGSSSTIK
;
A
#
# COMPACT_ATOMS: atom_id res chain seq x y z
N MET A 1 7.09 55.29 0.20
CA MET A 1 7.30 54.24 -0.82
C MET A 1 8.65 53.51 -0.67
N LYS A 2 9.75 54.21 -0.36
CA LYS A 2 11.11 53.62 -0.26
C LYS A 2 11.31 52.58 0.87
N ILE A 3 10.67 52.75 2.03
CA ILE A 3 10.78 51.82 3.17
C ILE A 3 10.05 50.48 2.93
N LYS A 4 8.90 50.50 2.23
CA LYS A 4 8.20 49.27 1.84
C LYS A 4 9.01 48.47 0.82
N LEU A 5 9.71 49.14 -0.10
CA LEU A 5 10.57 48.49 -1.09
C LEU A 5 11.81 47.83 -0.43
N LEU A 6 12.42 48.48 0.57
CA LEU A 6 13.54 47.91 1.32
C LEU A 6 13.14 46.71 2.18
N ALA A 7 11.96 46.73 2.81
CA ALA A 7 11.46 45.62 3.61
C ALA A 7 11.18 44.38 2.74
N THR A 8 10.63 44.55 1.54
CA THR A 8 10.40 43.44 0.59
C THR A 8 11.71 42.81 0.12
N VAL A 9 12.72 43.62 -0.20
CA VAL A 9 14.05 43.13 -0.66
C VAL A 9 14.78 42.36 0.46
N MET A 10 14.66 42.80 1.71
CA MET A 10 15.32 42.15 2.86
C MET A 10 14.68 40.80 3.21
N VAL A 11 13.35 40.67 3.06
CA VAL A 11 12.63 39.38 3.19
C VAL A 11 13.03 38.41 2.07
N SER A 12 13.19 38.91 0.83
CA SER A 12 13.68 38.09 -0.29
C SER A 12 15.11 37.59 -0.06
N ALA A 13 16.03 38.42 0.44
CA ALA A 13 17.41 38.03 0.71
C ALA A 13 17.57 36.98 1.83
N ALA A 14 16.70 37.03 2.85
CA ALA A 14 16.66 36.01 3.91
C ALA A 14 16.22 34.63 3.38
N LEU A 15 15.30 34.59 2.41
CA LEU A 15 14.86 33.35 1.76
C LEU A 15 15.95 32.72 0.87
N LEU A 16 16.80 33.53 0.23
CA LEU A 16 17.89 33.02 -0.63
C LEU A 16 19.09 32.44 0.16
N SER A 17 19.25 32.80 1.43
CA SER A 17 20.35 32.32 2.28
C SER A 17 20.16 30.87 2.76
N GLY A 18 18.92 30.38 2.77
CA GLY A 18 18.55 29.02 3.20
C GLY A 18 18.84 27.93 2.16
N CYS A 19 19.16 28.28 0.92
CA CYS A 19 19.43 27.31 -0.15
C CYS A 19 20.87 26.77 -0.16
N LYS A 20 21.77 27.27 0.70
CA LYS A 20 23.20 26.90 0.66
C LYS A 20 23.49 25.46 1.09
N ASN A 21 22.62 24.84 1.87
CA ASN A 21 22.76 23.45 2.36
C ASN A 21 21.63 22.54 1.86
N LEU A 22 21.00 22.92 0.76
CA LEU A 22 19.87 22.17 0.21
C LEU A 22 20.40 21.04 -0.68
N ASP A 23 20.11 19.80 -0.31
CA ASP A 23 20.43 18.65 -1.14
C ASP A 23 19.42 18.59 -2.29
N THR A 24 19.81 19.13 -3.44
CA THR A 24 18.98 19.21 -4.64
C THR A 24 18.62 17.82 -5.20
N SER A 25 19.44 16.79 -4.94
CA SER A 25 19.16 15.41 -5.34
C SER A 25 18.03 14.83 -4.49
N MET A 26 18.08 15.02 -3.16
CA MET A 26 16.99 14.61 -2.27
C MET A 26 15.71 15.41 -2.55
N LEU A 27 15.82 16.72 -2.78
CA LEU A 27 14.65 17.54 -3.14
C LEU A 27 14.02 17.07 -4.46
N ALA A 28 14.84 16.75 -5.47
CA ALA A 28 14.35 16.19 -6.73
C ALA A 28 13.68 14.82 -6.51
N GLN A 29 14.27 13.94 -5.70
CA GLN A 29 13.69 12.64 -5.34
C GLN A 29 12.34 12.78 -4.64
N SER A 30 12.20 13.74 -3.72
CA SER A 30 10.92 14.08 -3.11
C SER A 30 9.89 14.50 -4.18
N GLY A 31 10.30 15.31 -5.16
CA GLY A 31 9.44 15.69 -6.28
C GLY A 31 8.93 14.48 -7.06
N THR A 32 9.82 13.53 -7.38
CA THR A 32 9.46 12.28 -8.06
C THR A 32 8.49 11.43 -7.23
N GLN A 33 8.73 11.31 -5.91
CA GLN A 33 7.86 10.54 -5.02
C GLN A 33 6.45 11.15 -4.89
N LEU A 34 6.34 12.48 -4.83
CA LEU A 34 5.05 13.17 -4.87
C LEU A 34 4.34 12.98 -6.22
N PHE A 35 5.08 13.04 -7.32
CA PHE A 35 4.54 12.79 -8.64
C PHE A 35 3.97 11.37 -8.74
N GLN A 36 4.76 10.36 -8.35
CA GLN A 36 4.31 8.98 -8.28
C GLN A 36 3.06 8.82 -7.40
N ALA A 37 3.02 9.46 -6.22
CA ALA A 37 1.84 9.44 -5.37
C ALA A 37 0.59 10.03 -6.06
N ALA A 38 0.76 11.13 -6.78
CA ALA A 38 -0.34 11.82 -7.45
C ALA A 38 -0.84 11.06 -8.69
N THR A 39 0.06 10.41 -9.44
CA THR A 39 -0.27 9.73 -10.69
C THR A 39 -0.51 8.23 -10.56
N LEU A 40 -0.41 7.66 -9.35
CA LEU A 40 -0.60 6.23 -9.11
C LEU A 40 -1.99 5.77 -9.56
N SER A 41 -2.02 4.85 -10.52
CA SER A 41 -3.24 4.22 -11.05
C SER A 41 -3.54 2.88 -10.38
N ASP A 42 -4.74 2.33 -10.60
CA ASP A 42 -5.08 1.00 -10.13
C ASP A 42 -4.22 -0.09 -10.80
N ASP A 43 -3.84 0.11 -12.07
CA ASP A 43 -2.98 -0.82 -12.80
C ASP A 43 -1.53 -0.82 -12.29
N ASP A 44 -1.01 0.32 -11.83
CA ASP A 44 0.29 0.38 -11.15
C ASP A 44 0.28 -0.43 -9.86
N VAL A 45 -0.83 -0.36 -9.09
CA VAL A 45 -0.98 -1.12 -7.84
C VAL A 45 -1.16 -2.60 -8.12
N LYS A 46 -1.87 -2.99 -9.19
CA LYS A 46 -1.93 -4.38 -9.65
C LYS A 46 -0.53 -4.88 -10.01
N ALA A 47 0.26 -4.09 -10.74
CA ALA A 47 1.62 -4.46 -11.11
C ALA A 47 2.50 -4.66 -9.86
N LEU A 48 2.43 -3.74 -8.89
CA LEU A 48 3.15 -3.85 -7.62
C LEU A 48 2.77 -5.11 -6.82
N THR A 49 1.49 -5.49 -6.83
CA THR A 49 0.99 -6.63 -6.06
C THR A 49 1.25 -7.99 -6.71
N ASN A 50 1.64 -8.03 -7.98
CA ASN A 50 1.99 -9.29 -8.66
C ASN A 50 3.17 -10.00 -8.00
N ASP A 51 4.24 -9.28 -7.72
CA ASP A 51 5.43 -9.87 -7.12
C ASP A 51 5.23 -10.11 -5.62
N ALA A 52 4.49 -9.23 -4.93
CA ALA A 52 4.10 -9.43 -3.54
C ALA A 52 3.30 -10.72 -3.34
N CYS A 53 2.32 -11.01 -4.20
CA CYS A 53 1.55 -12.24 -4.11
C CYS A 53 2.41 -13.49 -4.35
N LYS A 54 3.32 -13.46 -5.34
CA LYS A 54 4.25 -14.57 -5.61
C LYS A 54 5.19 -14.82 -4.44
N GLU A 55 5.72 -13.74 -3.86
CA GLU A 55 6.62 -13.82 -2.70
C GLU A 55 5.91 -14.42 -1.48
N MET A 56 4.67 -13.98 -1.21
CA MET A 56 3.87 -14.54 -0.12
C MET A 56 3.54 -16.01 -0.35
N ASP A 57 3.18 -16.38 -1.59
CA ASP A 57 2.94 -17.78 -1.96
C ASP A 57 4.20 -18.64 -1.77
N ALA A 58 5.40 -18.11 -2.06
CA ALA A 58 6.66 -18.83 -1.89
C ALA A 58 7.06 -19.01 -0.41
N LYS A 59 6.68 -18.07 0.46
CA LYS A 59 6.97 -18.12 1.90
C LYS A 59 5.99 -18.97 2.71
N ASN A 60 4.87 -19.38 2.12
CA ASN A 60 3.80 -20.07 2.82
C ASN A 60 3.51 -21.44 2.21
N LYS A 61 3.10 -22.39 3.06
CA LYS A 61 2.64 -23.70 2.60
C LYS A 61 1.20 -23.60 2.10
N ILE A 62 1.02 -23.68 0.79
CA ILE A 62 -0.32 -23.66 0.17
C ILE A 62 -1.02 -25.01 0.38
N ALA A 63 -2.30 -24.96 0.74
CA ALA A 63 -3.12 -26.16 0.87
C ALA A 63 -3.35 -26.84 -0.50
N PRO A 64 -3.16 -28.17 -0.61
CA PRO A 64 -3.45 -28.90 -1.85
C PRO A 64 -4.89 -28.73 -2.32
N ALA A 65 -5.12 -28.83 -3.63
CA ALA A 65 -6.44 -28.65 -4.24
C ALA A 65 -7.52 -29.61 -3.70
N ASN A 66 -7.13 -30.81 -3.29
CA ASN A 66 -8.01 -31.84 -2.74
C ASN A 66 -8.22 -31.74 -1.22
N SER A 67 -7.55 -30.81 -0.54
CA SER A 67 -7.67 -30.62 0.91
C SER A 67 -9.08 -30.15 1.31
N ASN A 68 -9.49 -30.44 2.54
CA ASN A 68 -10.76 -29.97 3.08
C ASN A 68 -10.84 -28.45 3.10
N TYR A 69 -9.74 -27.76 3.44
CA TYR A 69 -9.67 -26.31 3.41
C TYR A 69 -9.89 -25.73 2.02
N THR A 70 -9.20 -26.23 0.99
CA THR A 70 -9.36 -25.71 -0.37
C THR A 70 -10.78 -25.95 -0.90
N LYS A 71 -11.35 -27.13 -0.66
CA LYS A 71 -12.74 -27.43 -1.05
C LYS A 71 -13.73 -26.50 -0.35
N ARG A 72 -13.54 -26.27 0.94
CA ARG A 72 -14.35 -25.36 1.75
C ARG A 72 -14.25 -23.92 1.24
N LEU A 73 -13.04 -23.42 1.01
CA LEU A 73 -12.82 -22.08 0.44
C LEU A 73 -13.47 -21.94 -0.94
N ASN A 74 -13.34 -22.96 -1.80
CA ASN A 74 -13.97 -22.95 -3.12
C ASN A 74 -15.51 -22.90 -3.05
N ASN A 75 -16.12 -23.41 -1.98
CA ASN A 75 -17.56 -23.28 -1.77
C ASN A 75 -17.93 -21.88 -1.31
N ILE A 76 -17.21 -21.33 -0.34
CA ILE A 76 -17.40 -19.96 0.16
C ILE A 76 -17.22 -18.93 -0.97
N ALA A 77 -16.16 -19.08 -1.77
CA ALA A 77 -15.84 -18.18 -2.88
C ALA A 77 -16.95 -18.06 -3.94
N LYS A 78 -17.88 -19.02 -4.03
CA LYS A 78 -19.02 -18.94 -4.96
C LYS A 78 -19.96 -17.78 -4.62
N ALA A 79 -20.07 -17.41 -3.35
CA ALA A 79 -20.90 -16.29 -2.90
C ALA A 79 -20.22 -14.92 -3.11
N LEU A 80 -18.89 -14.89 -3.12
CA LEU A 80 -18.08 -13.68 -3.22
C LEU A 80 -17.84 -13.19 -4.66
N GLY A 81 -18.09 -14.05 -5.64
CA GLY A 81 -17.81 -13.78 -7.05
C GLY A 81 -16.38 -14.13 -7.47
N ASN A 82 -16.13 -14.01 -8.78
CA ASN A 82 -14.89 -14.43 -9.43
C ASN A 82 -14.02 -13.27 -9.93
N GLU A 83 -14.43 -12.02 -9.70
CA GLU A 83 -13.69 -10.83 -10.10
C GLU A 83 -13.89 -9.66 -9.12
N VAL A 84 -12.93 -8.75 -9.09
CA VAL A 84 -13.00 -7.46 -8.41
C VAL A 84 -12.47 -6.38 -9.35
N ASN A 85 -13.29 -5.37 -9.67
CA ASN A 85 -12.96 -4.30 -10.61
C ASN A 85 -12.36 -4.81 -11.96
N GLY A 86 -12.98 -5.85 -12.54
CA GLY A 86 -12.53 -6.48 -13.79
C GLY A 86 -11.25 -7.29 -13.68
N THR A 87 -10.75 -7.54 -12.45
CA THR A 87 -9.57 -8.37 -12.19
C THR A 87 -10.02 -9.72 -11.63
N PRO A 88 -9.70 -10.84 -12.29
CA PRO A 88 -10.07 -12.18 -11.80
C PRO A 88 -9.49 -12.47 -10.42
N VAL A 89 -10.31 -13.01 -9.53
CA VAL A 89 -9.89 -13.34 -8.17
C VAL A 89 -9.33 -14.76 -8.11
N ASN A 90 -8.19 -14.93 -7.44
CA ASN A 90 -7.53 -16.20 -7.19
C ASN A 90 -7.47 -16.48 -5.69
N TYR A 91 -8.26 -17.45 -5.24
CA TYR A 91 -8.31 -17.87 -3.84
C TYR A 91 -7.34 -19.02 -3.56
N LYS A 92 -6.55 -18.93 -2.48
CA LYS A 92 -5.79 -20.07 -1.94
C LYS A 92 -5.79 -20.05 -0.42
N VAL A 93 -5.56 -21.22 0.19
CA VAL A 93 -5.40 -21.35 1.63
C VAL A 93 -3.92 -21.50 1.97
N TYR A 94 -3.44 -20.79 2.98
CA TYR A 94 -2.16 -21.04 3.61
C TYR A 94 -2.34 -21.91 4.86
N LEU A 95 -1.58 -23.00 4.94
CA LEU A 95 -1.58 -23.91 6.07
C LEU A 95 -0.71 -23.35 7.20
N THR A 96 -1.34 -22.62 8.11
CA THR A 96 -0.74 -22.05 9.31
C THR A 96 -1.78 -22.01 10.44
N LYS A 97 -1.31 -21.93 11.69
CA LYS A 97 -2.16 -21.74 12.88
C LYS A 97 -2.58 -20.28 13.08
N ASP A 98 -1.92 -19.36 12.39
CA ASP A 98 -2.22 -17.94 12.52
C ASP A 98 -3.63 -17.64 11.97
N VAL A 99 -4.30 -16.67 12.59
CA VAL A 99 -5.65 -16.23 12.21
C VAL A 99 -5.50 -14.98 11.34
N ASN A 100 -5.59 -15.16 10.02
CA ASN A 100 -5.50 -14.05 9.08
C ASN A 100 -6.17 -14.37 7.73
N ALA A 101 -6.53 -13.32 7.00
CA ALA A 101 -6.90 -13.34 5.60
C ALA A 101 -6.54 -11.99 4.96
N TRP A 102 -6.34 -11.97 3.64
CA TRP A 102 -6.05 -10.72 2.93
C TRP A 102 -6.37 -10.83 1.44
N ALA A 103 -6.57 -9.68 0.81
CA ALA A 103 -6.76 -9.53 -0.63
C ALA A 103 -5.81 -8.47 -1.21
N MET A 104 -5.37 -8.67 -2.45
CA MET A 104 -4.50 -7.75 -3.18
C MET A 104 -5.14 -7.28 -4.49
N ALA A 105 -4.68 -6.14 -5.02
CA ALA A 105 -5.22 -5.52 -6.22
C ALA A 105 -5.14 -6.41 -7.46
N ASN A 106 -4.12 -7.27 -7.56
CA ASN A 106 -4.00 -8.25 -8.64
C ASN A 106 -4.99 -9.43 -8.56
N GLY A 107 -5.93 -9.41 -7.60
CA GLY A 107 -6.92 -10.46 -7.42
C GLY A 107 -6.46 -11.62 -6.54
N CYS A 108 -5.23 -11.61 -5.99
CA CYS A 108 -4.84 -12.62 -5.02
C CYS A 108 -5.62 -12.47 -3.71
N VAL A 109 -6.34 -13.53 -3.31
CA VAL A 109 -6.99 -13.64 -2.01
C VAL A 109 -6.44 -14.85 -1.27
N ARG A 110 -6.00 -14.66 -0.03
CA ARG A 110 -5.46 -15.73 0.82
C ARG A 110 -6.18 -15.76 2.15
N VAL A 111 -6.51 -16.96 2.59
CA VAL A 111 -7.08 -17.24 3.90
C VAL A 111 -6.18 -18.23 4.63
N TYR A 112 -6.02 -18.06 5.93
CA TYR A 112 -5.18 -18.94 6.72
C TYR A 112 -6.03 -20.04 7.33
N SER A 113 -5.52 -21.29 7.38
CA SER A 113 -6.26 -22.41 7.96
C SER A 113 -6.65 -22.15 9.41
N GLY A 114 -5.80 -21.47 10.20
CA GLY A 114 -6.13 -21.10 11.57
C GLY A 114 -7.36 -20.20 11.71
N LEU A 115 -7.58 -19.28 10.74
CA LEU A 115 -8.82 -18.49 10.68
C LEU A 115 -10.02 -19.38 10.34
N MET A 116 -9.86 -20.27 9.36
CA MET A 116 -10.92 -21.19 8.96
C MET A 116 -11.29 -22.15 10.11
N ASP A 117 -10.34 -22.58 10.93
CA ASP A 117 -10.59 -23.53 12.02
C ASP A 117 -11.47 -22.96 13.13
N ILE A 118 -11.48 -21.64 13.31
CA ILE A 118 -12.22 -20.96 14.38
C ILE A 118 -13.49 -20.26 13.91
N MET A 119 -13.71 -20.16 12.60
CA MET A 119 -14.86 -19.46 11.99
C MET A 119 -15.75 -20.41 11.20
N THR A 120 -17.05 -20.11 11.17
CA THR A 120 -18.02 -20.72 10.27
C THR A 120 -17.85 -20.24 8.83
N ASP A 121 -18.49 -20.90 7.87
CA ASP A 121 -18.39 -20.53 6.45
C ASP A 121 -18.86 -19.09 6.19
N ASN A 122 -19.96 -18.68 6.82
CA ASN A 122 -20.51 -17.33 6.69
C ASN A 122 -19.59 -16.27 7.31
N GLU A 123 -18.90 -16.59 8.40
CA GLU A 123 -17.94 -15.67 9.03
C GLU A 123 -16.69 -15.52 8.16
N VAL A 124 -16.16 -16.61 7.61
CA VAL A 124 -15.06 -16.56 6.63
C VAL A 124 -15.49 -15.79 5.38
N GLU A 125 -16.71 -16.00 4.89
CA GLU A 125 -17.28 -15.22 3.78
C GLU A 125 -17.30 -13.73 4.09
N GLY A 126 -17.78 -13.34 5.27
CA GLY A 126 -17.81 -11.93 5.70
C GLY A 126 -16.42 -11.30 5.78
N VAL A 127 -15.43 -12.04 6.30
CA VAL A 127 -14.02 -11.59 6.34
C VAL A 127 -13.50 -11.40 4.92
N LEU A 128 -13.66 -12.39 4.03
CA LEU A 128 -13.17 -12.28 2.66
C LEU A 128 -13.89 -11.19 1.86
N GLY A 129 -15.19 -11.00 2.10
CA GLY A 129 -15.96 -9.89 1.53
C GLY A 129 -15.45 -8.52 1.99
N HIS A 130 -15.07 -8.39 3.27
CA HIS A 130 -14.41 -7.19 3.79
C HIS A 130 -13.08 -6.91 3.09
N GLU A 131 -12.21 -7.92 2.97
CA GLU A 131 -10.92 -7.80 2.28
C GLU A 131 -11.09 -7.43 0.80
N MET A 132 -12.03 -8.08 0.09
CA MET A 132 -12.34 -7.75 -1.30
C MET A 132 -12.93 -6.34 -1.44
N GLY A 133 -13.73 -5.89 -0.47
CA GLY A 133 -14.26 -4.53 -0.42
C GLY A 133 -13.16 -3.48 -0.34
N HIS A 134 -12.08 -3.73 0.42
CA HIS A 134 -10.92 -2.85 0.46
C HIS A 134 -10.20 -2.73 -0.89
N VAL A 135 -10.10 -3.85 -1.62
CA VAL A 135 -9.56 -3.85 -2.98
C VAL A 135 -10.48 -3.10 -3.94
N ALA A 136 -11.78 -3.39 -3.90
CA ALA A 136 -12.78 -2.77 -4.76
C ALA A 136 -12.83 -1.24 -4.60
N LEU A 137 -12.73 -0.75 -3.36
CA LEU A 137 -12.74 0.68 -3.04
C LEU A 137 -11.37 1.37 -3.20
N GLY A 138 -10.34 0.64 -3.64
CA GLY A 138 -9.02 1.22 -3.90
C GLY A 138 -8.29 1.71 -2.63
N HIS A 139 -8.59 1.15 -1.46
CA HIS A 139 -7.95 1.53 -0.20
C HIS A 139 -6.44 1.26 -0.24
N THR A 140 -6.01 0.16 -0.86
CA THR A 140 -4.59 -0.17 -1.06
C THR A 140 -3.90 0.90 -1.90
N ARG A 141 -4.52 1.37 -2.99
CA ARG A 141 -4.00 2.48 -3.80
C ARG A 141 -3.85 3.73 -2.94
N LYS A 142 -4.89 4.11 -2.20
CA LYS A 142 -4.86 5.31 -1.35
C LYS A 142 -3.77 5.21 -0.28
N ALA A 143 -3.60 4.06 0.34
CA ALA A 143 -2.55 3.82 1.33
C ALA A 143 -1.15 3.98 0.72
N ILE A 144 -0.90 3.44 -0.48
CA ILE A 144 0.37 3.60 -1.19
C ILE A 144 0.60 5.08 -1.57
N GLN A 145 -0.42 5.79 -2.04
CA GLN A 145 -0.32 7.24 -2.32
C GLN A 145 0.09 8.02 -1.06
N VAL A 146 -0.54 7.74 0.09
CA VAL A 146 -0.21 8.38 1.36
C VAL A 146 1.20 8.02 1.82
N ALA A 147 1.62 6.77 1.65
CA ALA A 147 2.97 6.32 1.98
C ALA A 147 4.02 7.07 1.14
N HIS A 148 3.86 7.11 -0.19
CA HIS A 148 4.77 7.85 -1.06
C HIS A 148 4.79 9.34 -0.75
N ALA A 149 3.65 9.96 -0.48
CA ALA A 149 3.58 11.37 -0.09
C ALA A 149 4.27 11.63 1.26
N THR A 150 4.12 10.72 2.22
CA THR A 150 4.80 10.81 3.53
C THR A 150 6.31 10.67 3.38
N VAL A 151 6.76 9.70 2.59
CA VAL A 151 8.19 9.51 2.30
C VAL A 151 8.73 10.75 1.60
N ALA A 152 8.03 11.29 0.60
CA ALA A 152 8.44 12.52 -0.06
C ALA A 152 8.57 13.70 0.90
N ALA A 153 7.56 13.93 1.77
CA ALA A 153 7.61 14.99 2.76
C ALA A 153 8.83 14.85 3.70
N ARG A 154 9.15 13.62 4.14
CA ARG A 154 10.35 13.33 4.95
C ARG A 154 11.63 13.59 4.15
N THR A 155 11.69 13.17 2.89
CA THR A 155 12.82 13.40 1.99
C THR A 155 13.05 14.91 1.79
N ALA A 156 12.00 15.69 1.51
CA ALA A 156 12.08 17.15 1.38
C ALA A 156 12.57 17.83 2.66
N ALA A 157 12.02 17.45 3.82
CA ALA A 157 12.47 17.99 5.11
C ALA A 157 13.96 17.69 5.37
N SER A 158 14.40 16.48 5.00
CA SER A 158 15.81 16.07 5.11
C SER A 158 16.70 16.84 4.14
N SER A 159 16.20 17.16 2.94
CA SER A 159 16.94 17.91 1.93
C SER A 159 17.29 19.33 2.35
N ALA A 160 16.52 19.95 3.25
CA ALA A 160 16.76 21.30 3.76
C ALA A 160 17.85 21.39 4.87
N GLY A 161 18.59 20.31 5.12
CA GLY A 161 19.67 20.30 6.10
C GLY A 161 19.19 20.33 7.55
N GLY A 162 17.99 19.79 7.82
CA GLY A 162 17.49 19.60 9.17
C GLY A 162 18.52 18.86 10.00
N SER A 163 19.09 19.57 10.99
CA SER A 163 19.96 18.98 12.01
C SER A 163 19.33 17.67 12.49
N SER A 164 20.14 16.62 12.51
CA SER A 164 19.84 15.36 13.16
C SER A 164 19.12 15.60 14.49
N SER A 165 17.80 15.43 14.48
CA SER A 165 17.09 15.03 15.68
C SER A 165 16.75 13.58 15.43
N THR A 166 17.73 12.74 15.73
CA THR A 166 17.54 11.30 15.90
C THR A 166 16.37 11.13 16.87
N ILE A 167 15.22 10.70 16.36
CA ILE A 167 14.14 10.20 17.21
C ILE A 167 14.66 8.87 17.74
N LYS A 168 15.18 8.89 18.97
CA LYS A 168 15.43 7.70 19.78
C LYS A 168 14.11 7.19 20.34
#